data_AF-A0A7C3SIA2-F1
#
_entry.id   AF-A0A7C3SIA2-F1
#
_cell.length_a   1.000
_cell.length_b   1.000
_cell.length_c   1.000
_cell.angle_alpha   90.00
_cell.angle_beta   90.00
_cell.angle_gamma   90.00
#
_symmetry.space_group_name_H-M   'P 1'
#
loop_
_entity.id
_entity.type
_entity.pdbx_description
1 polymer ?
#
loop_
_entity_poly.entity_id
_entity_poly.type
_entity_poly.pdbx_seq_one_letter_code
_entity_poly.pdbx_strand_id
1 'polypeptide(L)'
;MPQWRTLFWFGCLAGCLLIHAVGCGRPASKPDSSKPSGPTPAARRVQPAPSQPAEAATSPSGAPHPAGAVTGGSSGLAEPAPGMIRQKADVGASPKGQGYGGGLITEPISVYFKAPQMVAFRIQIPHAMNLYRAQYGHFPKTQEEFMEKIIQENGIQLPPLPPGARYVYDPQKAAQMQQYDPADPPLFVERPAP
;
A
#
# COMPACT_ATOMS: atom_id res chain seq x y z
N MET A 1 37.34 9.37 -20.97
CA MET A 1 37.37 9.70 -19.52
C MET A 1 38.20 10.96 -19.31
N PRO A 2 37.60 12.08 -18.89
CA PRO A 2 38.32 13.18 -18.25
C PRO A 2 37.69 13.47 -16.87
N GLN A 3 38.33 13.18 -15.73
CA GLN A 3 39.39 13.95 -15.06
C GLN A 3 39.01 15.44 -14.85
N TRP A 4 38.02 15.71 -13.98
CA TRP A 4 37.66 17.06 -13.54
C TRP A 4 38.16 17.33 -12.11
N ARG A 5 39.33 17.97 -12.05
CA ARG A 5 39.80 19.02 -11.12
C ARG A 5 39.37 18.90 -9.65
N THR A 6 40.25 18.27 -8.88
CA THR A 6 40.55 18.55 -7.48
C THR A 6 41.19 19.95 -7.34
N LEU A 7 40.43 20.94 -6.84
CA LEU A 7 40.98 22.20 -6.32
C LEU A 7 39.88 23.01 -5.59
N PHE A 8 39.58 22.61 -4.36
CA PHE A 8 39.01 23.49 -3.32
C PHE A 8 39.61 22.99 -2.00
N TRP A 9 40.85 23.37 -1.73
CA TRP A 9 41.20 24.58 -0.98
C TRP A 9 40.92 24.37 0.52
N PHE A 10 41.95 23.80 1.15
CA PHE A 10 42.34 24.04 2.54
C PHE A 10 41.92 25.43 3.02
N GLY A 11 41.15 25.50 4.12
CA GLY A 11 40.85 26.77 4.77
C GLY A 11 40.24 26.61 6.17
N CYS A 12 41.05 26.91 7.18
CA CYS A 12 40.68 27.22 8.56
C CYS A 12 40.19 26.09 9.47
N LEU A 13 41.16 25.28 9.89
CA LEU A 13 41.31 24.96 11.33
C LEU A 13 41.45 26.27 12.13
N ALA A 14 40.89 26.27 13.35
CA ALA A 14 40.96 27.30 14.40
C ALA A 14 39.76 28.26 14.48
N GLY A 15 38.92 28.06 15.50
CA GLY A 15 37.81 28.96 15.82
C GLY A 15 37.03 28.53 17.06
N CYS A 16 37.68 28.63 18.22
CA CYS A 16 37.14 28.76 19.59
C CYS A 16 35.73 28.23 19.92
N LEU A 17 35.74 27.19 20.74
CA LEU A 17 34.97 27.03 21.98
C LEU A 17 34.47 28.36 22.57
N LEU A 18 33.15 28.61 22.57
CA LEU A 18 32.49 29.46 23.57
C LEU A 18 31.11 28.89 23.92
N ILE A 19 31.03 28.48 25.18
CA ILE A 19 29.89 27.97 25.92
C ILE A 19 28.97 29.15 26.23
N HIS A 20 27.72 29.14 25.77
CA HIS A 20 26.66 29.97 26.33
C HIS A 20 25.45 29.10 26.67
N ALA A 21 25.48 28.57 27.89
CA ALA A 21 24.33 28.03 28.58
C ALA A 21 23.42 29.21 28.97
N VAL A 22 22.30 29.38 28.26
CA VAL A 22 21.17 30.17 28.77
C VAL A 22 20.21 29.18 29.41
N GLY A 23 20.34 29.06 30.73
CA GLY A 23 19.37 28.38 31.57
C GLY A 23 18.13 29.25 31.75
N CYS A 24 16.97 28.73 31.35
CA CYS A 24 15.69 29.09 31.95
C CYS A 24 15.37 28.03 33.00
N GLY A 25 15.52 28.42 34.26
CA GLY A 25 15.19 27.59 35.40
C GLY A 25 13.70 27.60 35.72
N ARG A 26 13.18 26.38 35.93
CA ARG A 26 12.24 25.92 36.99
C ARG A 26 10.77 26.39 36.95
N PRO A 27 9.83 25.65 37.63
CA PRO A 27 10.04 24.56 38.59
C PRO A 27 9.27 23.25 38.32
N ALA A 28 9.75 22.22 39.02
CA ALA A 28 9.12 20.92 39.18
C ALA A 28 7.83 21.00 40.01
N SER A 29 6.76 20.40 39.51
CA SER A 29 5.54 20.11 40.26
C SER A 29 5.63 18.68 40.81
N LYS A 30 5.40 18.57 42.12
CA LYS A 30 5.42 17.35 42.93
C LYS A 30 4.34 16.34 42.50
N PRO A 31 4.48 15.05 42.85
CA PRO A 31 3.49 14.03 42.55
C PRO A 31 2.34 14.14 43.55
N ASP A 32 1.13 14.36 43.06
CA ASP A 32 -0.06 14.27 43.90
C ASP A 32 -0.52 12.82 43.97
N SER A 33 -0.55 12.32 45.19
CA SER A 33 -0.90 10.98 45.58
C SER A 33 -2.28 11.08 46.22
N SER A 34 -3.33 10.75 45.47
CA SER A 34 -4.66 10.65 46.03
C SER A 34 -5.45 9.53 45.35
N LYS A 35 -5.44 8.36 46.01
CA LYS A 35 -6.46 7.31 45.95
C LYS A 35 -7.46 7.60 47.06
N PRO A 36 -8.78 7.59 46.80
CA PRO A 36 -9.63 6.53 47.34
C PRO A 36 -10.70 6.08 46.31
N SER A 37 -10.82 4.77 46.05
CA SER A 37 -11.87 3.88 46.59
C SER A 37 -13.19 3.97 45.80
N GLY A 38 -13.59 2.84 45.20
CA GLY A 38 -14.78 2.69 44.34
C GLY A 38 -16.13 2.89 45.04
N PRO A 39 -17.24 2.58 44.34
CA PRO A 39 -17.60 1.18 44.12
C PRO A 39 -18.10 0.83 42.70
N THR A 40 -17.68 -0.34 42.20
CA THR A 40 -18.40 -1.18 41.22
C THR A 40 -19.60 -1.80 41.97
N PRO A 41 -20.84 -1.97 41.43
CA PRO A 41 -21.09 -2.68 40.17
C PRO A 41 -22.33 -2.23 39.35
N ALA A 42 -22.22 -2.23 38.02
CA ALA A 42 -23.38 -2.45 37.16
C ALA A 42 -22.95 -3.09 35.86
N ALA A 43 -22.95 -4.43 35.87
CA ALA A 43 -22.98 -5.23 34.67
C ALA A 43 -24.20 -4.84 33.84
N ARG A 44 -24.00 -4.42 32.59
CA ARG A 44 -25.02 -4.58 31.54
C ARG A 44 -24.39 -5.12 30.28
N ARG A 45 -24.09 -6.42 30.35
CA ARG A 45 -23.88 -7.30 29.21
C ARG A 45 -25.23 -7.38 28.47
N VAL A 46 -25.36 -6.67 27.34
CA VAL A 46 -26.40 -7.01 26.35
C VAL A 46 -25.73 -7.94 25.35
N GLN A 47 -25.80 -9.24 25.66
CA GLN A 47 -25.71 -10.30 24.66
C GLN A 47 -27.05 -10.33 23.91
N PRO A 48 -27.08 -10.18 22.58
CA PRO A 48 -28.08 -10.84 21.76
C PRO A 48 -27.71 -12.32 21.70
N ALA A 49 -28.65 -13.17 22.11
CA ALA A 49 -28.54 -14.62 22.02
C ALA A 49 -28.38 -15.07 20.55
N PRO A 50 -27.67 -16.19 20.32
CA PRO A 50 -27.53 -16.80 19.01
C PRO A 50 -28.84 -17.52 18.62
N SER A 51 -29.38 -17.17 17.46
CA SER A 51 -30.44 -17.95 16.82
C SER A 51 -29.81 -18.83 15.73
N GLN A 52 -29.50 -20.07 16.09
CA GLN A 52 -29.64 -21.22 15.18
C GLN A 52 -30.88 -21.99 15.67
N PRO A 53 -31.75 -22.50 14.77
CA PRO A 53 -31.60 -23.91 14.40
C PRO A 53 -32.09 -24.32 12.99
N ALA A 54 -31.74 -25.56 12.65
CA ALA A 54 -32.20 -26.43 11.56
C ALA A 54 -31.46 -26.23 10.21
N GLU A 55 -30.47 -27.03 9.80
CA GLU A 55 -30.40 -28.51 9.77
C GLU A 55 -31.42 -29.12 8.80
N ALA A 56 -30.96 -29.44 7.59
CA ALA A 56 -31.32 -30.59 6.75
C ALA A 56 -30.72 -30.34 5.34
N ALA A 57 -29.53 -30.86 5.07
CA ALA A 57 -29.29 -32.18 4.45
C ALA A 57 -29.36 -32.11 2.91
N THR A 58 -28.23 -32.44 2.26
CA THR A 58 -28.08 -33.58 1.33
C THR A 58 -26.76 -33.43 0.52
N SER A 59 -25.78 -34.29 0.83
CA SER A 59 -24.65 -34.65 -0.07
C SER A 59 -25.15 -35.58 -1.20
N PRO A 60 -24.49 -35.65 -2.37
CA PRO A 60 -23.36 -36.59 -2.55
C PRO A 60 -22.23 -36.02 -3.45
N SER A 61 -20.97 -36.31 -3.14
CA SER A 61 -20.12 -37.36 -3.79
C SER A 61 -19.69 -37.07 -5.24
N GLY A 62 -18.36 -36.97 -5.44
CA GLY A 62 -17.70 -37.81 -6.45
C GLY A 62 -17.12 -37.16 -7.71
N ALA A 63 -15.85 -36.75 -7.60
CA ALA A 63 -14.76 -36.90 -8.59
C ALA A 63 -14.81 -36.08 -9.91
N PRO A 64 -13.71 -36.04 -10.70
CA PRO A 64 -12.28 -36.02 -10.37
C PRO A 64 -11.58 -34.76 -10.94
N HIS A 65 -10.45 -34.39 -10.33
CA HIS A 65 -9.51 -33.43 -10.91
C HIS A 65 -8.97 -33.97 -12.25
N PRO A 66 -9.04 -33.21 -13.35
CA PRO A 66 -8.12 -33.43 -14.45
C PRO A 66 -6.76 -32.88 -14.02
N ALA A 67 -5.84 -33.80 -13.75
CA ALA A 67 -4.41 -33.57 -13.84
C ALA A 67 -4.09 -33.10 -15.28
N GLY A 68 -4.04 -31.79 -15.47
CA GLY A 68 -3.58 -31.15 -16.70
C GLY A 68 -2.09 -30.87 -16.59
N ALA A 69 -1.30 -31.77 -17.17
CA ALA A 69 -0.02 -31.53 -17.85
C ALA A 69 0.86 -30.38 -17.34
N VAL A 70 1.92 -30.77 -16.63
CA VAL A 70 3.18 -30.02 -16.58
C VAL A 70 3.69 -29.86 -18.01
N THR A 71 3.51 -28.67 -18.58
CA THR A 71 4.18 -28.25 -19.81
C THR A 71 4.99 -27.01 -19.44
N GLY A 72 6.31 -27.14 -19.52
CA GLY A 72 7.24 -26.11 -19.12
C GLY A 72 7.20 -24.88 -20.02
N GLY A 73 7.72 -23.78 -19.47
CA GLY A 73 8.18 -22.64 -20.23
C GLY A 73 7.31 -21.39 -20.11
N SER A 74 7.72 -20.50 -19.19
CA SER A 74 7.24 -19.12 -18.99
C SER A 74 6.11 -18.95 -17.97
N SER A 75 6.45 -19.02 -16.69
CA SER A 75 5.77 -18.22 -15.67
C SER A 75 6.09 -16.76 -15.92
N GLY A 76 5.36 -16.16 -16.85
CA GLY A 76 5.26 -14.73 -17.09
C GLY A 76 3.79 -14.35 -16.96
N LEU A 77 3.53 -13.18 -16.39
CA LEU A 77 2.23 -12.54 -16.28
C LEU A 77 1.30 -12.93 -17.44
N ALA A 78 0.15 -13.57 -17.17
CA ALA A 78 -0.76 -14.05 -18.21
C ALA A 78 -0.97 -12.97 -19.27
N GLU A 79 -0.81 -13.29 -20.56
CA GLU A 79 -0.95 -12.30 -21.63
C GLU A 79 -2.32 -11.59 -21.49
N PRO A 80 -2.38 -10.24 -21.61
CA PRO A 80 -3.67 -9.55 -21.53
C PRO A 80 -4.62 -10.16 -22.57
N ALA A 81 -5.87 -10.41 -22.16
CA ALA A 81 -6.85 -11.01 -23.05
C ALA A 81 -6.94 -10.23 -24.37
N PRO A 82 -7.19 -10.90 -25.52
CA PRO A 82 -7.27 -10.22 -26.81
C PRO A 82 -8.29 -9.08 -26.74
N GLY A 83 -7.83 -7.85 -27.04
CA GLY A 83 -8.62 -6.64 -26.88
C GLY A 83 -8.50 -5.94 -25.52
N MET A 84 -7.56 -6.33 -24.66
CA MET A 84 -7.23 -5.62 -23.42
C MET A 84 -5.86 -4.96 -23.52
N ILE A 85 -5.76 -3.69 -23.14
CA ILE A 85 -4.50 -2.95 -23.03
C ILE A 85 -4.04 -2.98 -21.57
N ARG A 86 -2.83 -3.47 -21.32
CA ARG A 86 -2.20 -3.45 -20.00
C ARG A 86 -1.37 -2.17 -19.83
N GLN A 87 -1.63 -1.43 -18.75
CA GLN A 87 -0.92 -0.20 -18.42
C GLN A 87 -0.46 -0.23 -16.97
N LYS A 88 0.60 0.51 -16.62
CA LYS A 88 1.05 0.60 -15.22
C LYS A 88 -0.03 1.27 -14.37
N ALA A 89 -0.26 0.76 -13.17
CA ALA A 89 -1.15 1.40 -12.21
C ALA A 89 -0.45 2.60 -11.59
N ASP A 90 -0.76 3.80 -12.09
CA ASP A 90 -0.30 5.07 -11.52
C ASP A 90 -1.48 6.06 -11.44
N VAL A 91 -1.20 7.24 -10.92
CA VAL A 91 -2.11 8.36 -10.77
C VAL A 91 -2.77 8.70 -12.11
N GLY A 92 -4.11 8.68 -12.15
CA GLY A 92 -4.89 8.89 -13.38
C GLY A 92 -5.37 7.60 -14.06
N ALA A 93 -5.15 6.43 -13.44
CA ALA A 93 -5.77 5.18 -13.86
C ALA A 93 -7.31 5.16 -13.68
N SER A 94 -7.83 5.98 -12.76
CA SER A 94 -9.27 6.14 -12.55
C SER A 94 -9.88 7.15 -13.52
N PRO A 95 -11.09 6.90 -14.06
CA PRO A 95 -11.83 7.87 -14.90
C PRO A 95 -12.17 9.16 -14.13
N LYS A 96 -12.16 9.12 -12.79
CA LYS A 96 -12.40 10.28 -11.94
C LYS A 96 -11.24 11.26 -12.07
N GLY A 97 -11.53 12.43 -12.64
CA GLY A 97 -10.55 13.48 -12.92
C GLY A 97 -10.06 13.48 -14.38
N GLN A 98 -10.38 12.47 -15.20
CA GLN A 98 -10.21 12.59 -16.66
C GLN A 98 -11.12 13.70 -17.18
N GLY A 99 -10.57 14.63 -17.97
CA GLY A 99 -11.29 15.80 -18.48
C GLY A 99 -11.16 17.06 -17.62
N TYR A 100 -10.54 16.96 -16.45
CA TYR A 100 -10.16 18.11 -15.62
C TYR A 100 -8.62 18.27 -15.66
N GLY A 101 -8.11 19.49 -15.81
CA GLY A 101 -6.65 19.76 -15.83
C GLY A 101 -6.14 20.43 -17.11
N GLY A 102 -6.79 21.52 -17.52
CA GLY A 102 -6.34 22.34 -18.66
C GLY A 102 -6.66 23.82 -18.52
N GLY A 103 -7.03 24.27 -17.32
CA GLY A 103 -7.39 25.65 -17.05
C GLY A 103 -7.40 25.97 -15.56
N LEU A 104 -7.23 27.25 -15.23
CA LEU A 104 -7.03 27.76 -13.87
C LEU A 104 -8.12 27.31 -12.87
N ILE A 105 -9.36 27.09 -13.36
CA ILE A 105 -10.51 26.69 -12.54
C ILE A 105 -10.64 25.17 -12.40
N THR A 106 -10.32 24.41 -13.45
CA THR A 106 -10.50 22.94 -13.46
C THR A 106 -9.31 22.19 -12.89
N GLU A 107 -8.15 22.84 -12.79
CA GLU A 107 -6.93 22.23 -12.28
C GLU A 107 -6.99 21.87 -10.79
N PRO A 108 -7.47 22.73 -9.87
CA PRO A 108 -7.67 22.35 -8.47
C PRO A 108 -8.58 21.12 -8.30
N ILE A 109 -9.62 21.01 -9.14
CA ILE A 109 -10.54 19.87 -9.13
C ILE A 109 -9.81 18.60 -9.56
N SER A 110 -8.98 18.67 -10.61
CA SER A 110 -8.17 17.53 -11.05
C SER A 110 -7.22 17.05 -9.97
N VAL A 111 -6.58 17.97 -9.23
CA VAL A 111 -5.67 17.66 -8.13
C VAL A 111 -6.42 16.98 -6.98
N TYR A 112 -7.62 17.45 -6.66
CA TYR A 112 -8.46 16.83 -5.62
C TYR A 112 -8.73 15.35 -5.89
N PHE A 113 -8.99 14.96 -7.14
CA PHE A 113 -9.19 13.56 -7.50
C PHE A 113 -7.89 12.75 -7.63
N LYS A 114 -6.78 13.39 -8.00
CA LYS A 114 -5.47 12.74 -8.14
C LYS A 114 -4.77 12.53 -6.80
N ALA A 115 -4.97 13.42 -5.83
CA ALA A 115 -4.27 13.37 -4.55
C ALA A 115 -4.51 12.05 -3.77
N PRO A 116 -5.75 11.53 -3.63
CA PRO A 116 -5.96 10.22 -2.99
C PRO A 116 -5.28 9.07 -3.74
N GLN A 117 -5.25 9.13 -5.08
CA GLN A 117 -4.58 8.12 -5.91
C GLN A 117 -3.07 8.16 -5.70
N MET A 118 -2.48 9.36 -5.59
CA MET A 118 -1.07 9.53 -5.25
C MET A 118 -0.75 8.91 -3.90
N VAL A 119 -1.59 9.16 -2.89
CA VAL A 119 -1.39 8.61 -1.55
C VAL A 119 -1.45 7.08 -1.59
N ALA A 120 -2.44 6.50 -2.27
CA ALA A 120 -2.55 5.04 -2.40
C ALA A 120 -1.33 4.44 -3.11
N PHE A 121 -1.02 4.88 -4.33
CA PHE A 121 0.01 4.25 -5.16
C PHE A 121 1.44 4.59 -4.74
N ARG A 122 1.72 5.82 -4.31
CA ARG A 122 3.09 6.29 -4.06
C ARG A 122 3.51 6.26 -2.61
N ILE A 123 2.56 6.09 -1.68
CA ILE A 123 2.84 6.08 -0.24
C ILE A 123 2.38 4.77 0.39
N GLN A 124 1.07 4.47 0.34
CA GLN A 124 0.50 3.35 1.07
C GLN A 124 0.98 1.99 0.55
N ILE A 125 0.91 1.74 -0.76
CA ILE A 125 1.36 0.48 -1.36
C ILE A 125 2.86 0.22 -1.12
N PRO A 126 3.78 1.15 -1.44
CA PRO A 126 5.20 0.98 -1.13
C PRO A 126 5.44 0.68 0.36
N HIS A 127 4.75 1.39 1.24
CA HIS A 127 4.90 1.18 2.68
C HIS A 127 4.45 -0.22 3.10
N ALA A 128 3.25 -0.64 2.69
CA ALA A 128 2.70 -1.96 2.98
C ALA A 128 3.55 -3.10 2.37
N MET A 129 4.06 -2.92 1.15
CA MET A 129 4.98 -3.87 0.51
C MET A 129 6.29 -4.02 1.30
N ASN A 130 6.83 -2.90 1.81
CA ASN A 130 8.03 -2.92 2.63
C ASN A 130 7.79 -3.59 3.99
N LEU A 131 6.63 -3.34 4.63
CA LEU A 131 6.25 -4.01 5.87
C LEU A 131 6.09 -5.52 5.66
N TYR A 132 5.37 -5.92 4.62
CA TYR A 132 5.20 -7.32 4.25
C TYR A 132 6.56 -7.99 4.01
N ARG A 133 7.46 -7.35 3.26
CA ARG A 133 8.83 -7.88 3.05
C ARG A 133 9.62 -7.98 4.35
N ALA A 134 9.48 -7.02 5.26
CA ALA A 134 10.15 -7.07 6.56
C ALA A 134 9.63 -8.23 7.43
N GLN A 135 8.34 -8.57 7.29
CA GLN A 135 7.70 -9.65 8.06
C GLN A 135 7.96 -11.04 7.48
N TYR A 136 7.89 -11.20 6.16
CA TYR A 136 7.95 -12.50 5.47
C TYR A 136 9.28 -12.75 4.72
N GLY A 137 10.13 -11.73 4.59
CA GLY A 137 11.41 -11.80 3.88
C GLY A 137 11.31 -11.78 2.36
N HIS A 138 10.11 -11.66 1.78
CA HIS A 138 9.89 -11.58 0.34
C HIS A 138 8.70 -10.65 0.01
N PHE A 139 8.53 -10.30 -1.27
CA PHE A 139 7.31 -9.65 -1.75
C PHE A 139 6.18 -10.67 -2.00
N PRO A 140 4.91 -10.25 -2.08
CA PRO A 140 3.79 -11.14 -2.37
C PRO A 140 4.02 -11.93 -3.66
N LYS A 141 3.73 -13.23 -3.61
CA LYS A 141 3.98 -14.18 -4.72
C LYS A 141 2.75 -14.39 -5.60
N THR A 142 1.57 -13.99 -5.14
CA THR A 142 0.33 -14.12 -5.89
C THR A 142 -0.49 -12.84 -5.84
N GLN A 143 -1.44 -12.72 -6.77
CA GLN A 143 -2.35 -11.59 -6.82
C GLN A 143 -3.30 -11.58 -5.61
N GLU A 144 -3.73 -12.74 -5.14
CA GLU A 144 -4.60 -12.90 -3.98
C GLU A 144 -3.88 -12.41 -2.72
N GLU A 145 -2.62 -12.82 -2.55
CA GLU A 145 -1.79 -12.39 -1.41
C GLU A 145 -1.57 -10.88 -1.43
N PHE A 146 -1.33 -10.29 -2.60
CA PHE A 146 -1.24 -8.84 -2.73
C PHE A 146 -2.57 -8.16 -2.32
N MET A 147 -3.71 -8.64 -2.83
CA MET A 147 -5.01 -8.03 -2.52
C MET A 147 -5.39 -8.20 -1.05
N GLU A 148 -5.12 -9.35 -0.44
CA GLU A 148 -5.45 -9.60 0.96
C GLU A 148 -4.47 -8.90 1.90
N LYS A 149 -3.17 -9.20 1.80
CA LYS A 149 -2.16 -8.76 2.76
C LYS A 149 -1.73 -7.32 2.56
N ILE A 150 -1.65 -6.85 1.32
CA ILE A 150 -1.20 -5.48 1.04
C ILE A 150 -2.39 -4.54 1.04
N ILE A 151 -3.47 -4.87 0.34
CA ILE A 151 -4.60 -3.95 0.17
C ILE A 151 -5.57 -4.02 1.36
N GLN A 152 -6.12 -5.19 1.68
CA GLN A 152 -7.16 -5.32 2.70
C GLN A 152 -6.63 -5.14 4.13
N GLU A 153 -5.55 -5.84 4.50
CA GLU A 153 -5.00 -5.76 5.88
C GLU A 153 -4.48 -4.37 6.25
N ASN A 154 -3.98 -3.61 5.26
CA ASN A 154 -3.50 -2.23 5.48
C ASN A 154 -4.58 -1.17 5.20
N GLY A 155 -5.82 -1.58 4.87
CA GLY A 155 -6.93 -0.66 4.61
C GLY A 155 -6.71 0.30 3.43
N ILE A 156 -5.92 -0.12 2.43
CA ILE A 156 -5.59 0.69 1.26
C ILE A 156 -6.82 0.76 0.35
N GLN A 157 -7.30 1.98 0.10
CA GLN A 157 -8.40 2.18 -0.84
C GLN A 157 -7.85 2.36 -2.25
N LEU A 158 -7.94 1.30 -3.06
CA LEU A 158 -7.60 1.40 -4.47
C LEU A 158 -8.61 2.30 -5.19
N PRO A 159 -8.13 3.24 -6.03
CA PRO A 159 -9.01 4.08 -6.81
C PRO A 159 -9.94 3.26 -7.72
N PRO A 160 -11.19 3.70 -7.94
CA PRO A 160 -12.13 2.96 -8.77
C PRO A 160 -11.67 2.98 -10.23
N LEU A 161 -11.68 1.82 -10.88
CA LEU A 161 -11.33 1.67 -12.29
C LEU A 161 -12.54 1.91 -13.20
N PRO A 162 -12.33 2.24 -14.49
CA PRO A 162 -13.43 2.35 -15.45
C PRO A 162 -14.11 0.97 -15.67
N PRO A 163 -15.36 0.94 -16.17
CA PRO A 163 -16.06 -0.32 -16.39
C PRO A 163 -15.27 -1.24 -17.34
N GLY A 164 -15.19 -2.52 -16.97
CA GLY A 164 -14.42 -3.52 -17.71
C GLY A 164 -12.91 -3.53 -17.42
N ALA A 165 -12.40 -2.56 -16.65
CA ALA A 165 -10.99 -2.56 -16.26
C ALA A 165 -10.75 -3.27 -14.92
N ARG A 166 -9.55 -3.85 -14.75
CA ARG A 166 -9.17 -4.58 -13.54
C ARG A 166 -7.71 -4.34 -13.15
N TYR A 167 -7.44 -4.44 -11.86
CA TYR A 167 -6.09 -4.47 -11.32
C TYR A 167 -5.48 -5.87 -11.50
N VAL A 168 -4.23 -5.90 -11.96
CA VAL A 168 -3.46 -7.13 -12.16
C VAL A 168 -2.09 -6.96 -11.51
N TYR A 169 -1.74 -7.89 -10.64
CA TYR A 169 -0.46 -7.89 -9.95
C TYR A 169 0.52 -8.83 -10.65
N ASP A 170 1.77 -8.38 -10.81
CA ASP A 170 2.85 -9.16 -11.38
C ASP A 170 3.80 -9.71 -10.32
N PRO A 171 3.67 -11.00 -9.96
CA PRO A 171 4.53 -11.60 -8.96
C PRO A 171 5.95 -11.83 -9.46
N GLN A 172 6.15 -12.01 -10.77
CA GLN A 172 7.48 -12.24 -11.34
C GLN A 172 8.29 -10.96 -11.28
N LYS A 173 7.67 -9.83 -11.65
CA LYS A 173 8.27 -8.52 -11.48
C LYS A 173 8.59 -8.24 -10.02
N ALA A 174 7.63 -8.47 -9.11
CA ALA A 174 7.85 -8.25 -7.68
C ALA A 174 8.98 -9.13 -7.10
N ALA A 175 9.11 -10.38 -7.55
CA ALA A 175 10.18 -11.27 -7.11
C ALA A 175 11.58 -10.84 -7.55
N GLN A 176 11.68 -10.13 -8.69
CA GLN A 176 12.95 -9.60 -9.19
C GLN A 176 13.35 -8.29 -8.50
N MET A 177 12.42 -7.62 -7.84
CA MET A 177 12.69 -6.38 -7.12
C MET A 177 13.47 -6.68 -5.82
N GLN A 178 14.65 -6.09 -5.68
CA GLN A 178 15.35 -6.09 -4.39
C GLN A 178 14.72 -5.08 -3.44
N GLN A 179 14.28 -3.94 -3.96
CA GLN A 179 13.59 -2.88 -3.24
C GLN A 179 12.39 -2.42 -4.06
N TYR A 180 11.31 -2.03 -3.36
CA TYR A 180 10.14 -1.48 -4.02
C TYR A 180 10.45 -0.09 -4.60
N ASP A 181 10.24 0.07 -5.90
CA ASP A 181 10.35 1.35 -6.62
C ASP A 181 8.93 1.85 -6.99
N PRO A 182 8.48 3.01 -6.46
CA PRO A 182 7.18 3.57 -6.81
C PRO A 182 7.06 4.03 -8.26
N ALA A 183 8.16 4.24 -8.98
CA ALA A 183 8.14 4.60 -10.40
C ALA A 183 7.89 3.39 -11.32
N ASP A 184 8.16 2.18 -10.84
CA ASP A 184 7.94 0.95 -11.58
C ASP A 184 7.18 -0.11 -10.77
N PRO A 185 5.92 0.15 -10.40
CA PRO A 185 5.17 -0.75 -9.55
C PRO A 185 4.92 -2.11 -10.24
N PRO A 186 4.85 -3.21 -9.47
CA PRO A 186 4.40 -4.52 -9.96
C PRO A 186 2.87 -4.61 -10.12
N LEU A 187 2.17 -3.47 -10.07
CA LEU A 187 0.72 -3.39 -10.22
C LEU A 187 0.37 -2.74 -11.56
N PHE A 188 -0.52 -3.39 -12.29
CA PHE A 188 -1.00 -2.99 -13.61
C PHE A 188 -2.52 -2.84 -13.61
N VAL A 189 -3.01 -2.10 -14.59
CA VAL A 189 -4.42 -1.96 -14.92
C VAL A 189 -4.61 -2.48 -16.33
N GLU A 190 -5.46 -3.48 -16.48
CA GLU A 190 -5.94 -3.92 -17.78
C GLU A 190 -7.24 -3.21 -18.09
N ARG A 191 -7.33 -2.62 -19.29
CA ARG A 191 -8.53 -1.92 -19.77
C ARG A 191 -8.94 -2.49 -21.11
N PRO A 192 -10.24 -2.56 -21.44
CA PRO A 192 -10.68 -2.87 -22.79
C PRO A 192 -10.08 -1.85 -23.77
N ALA A 193 -9.61 -2.34 -24.92
CA ALA A 193 -9.14 -1.52 -26.01
C ALA A 193 -10.30 -0.62 -26.49
N PRO A 194 -10.00 0.65 -26.83
CA PRO A 194 -10.99 1.60 -27.33
C PRO A 194 -11.55 1.20 -28.70
#